data_AF-A0A927T1T2-F1
#
_entry.id   AF-A0A927T1T2-F1
#
_cell.length_a   1.000
_cell.length_b   1.000
_cell.length_c   1.000
_cell.angle_alpha   90.00
_cell.angle_beta   90.00
_cell.angle_gamma   90.00
#
_symmetry.space_group_name_H-M   'P 1'
#
loop_
_entity.id
_entity.type
_entity.pdbx_description
1 polymer ?
#
loop_
_entity_poly.entity_id
_entity_poly.type
_entity_poly.pdbx_seq_one_letter_code
_entity_poly.pdbx_strand_id
1 'polypeptide(L)' 'MANITTIQKNKLLRKLRNINVLNEKDILNLKVYELKKIKDNDKLTLNDIEIIWLMQEAIEKKSLLDFFTDQS' A
#
# COMPACT_ATOMS: atom_id res chain seq x y z
N MET A 1 -14.48 7.65 -4.21
CA MET A 1 -13.33 6.85 -3.75
C MET A 1 -12.98 5.90 -4.88
N ALA A 2 -11.72 5.81 -5.29
CA ALA A 2 -11.33 4.87 -6.34
C ALA A 2 -11.69 3.44 -5.90
N ASN A 3 -12.42 2.69 -6.74
CA ASN A 3 -12.70 1.29 -6.48
C ASN A 3 -11.39 0.50 -6.61
N ILE A 4 -10.65 0.39 -5.50
CA ILE A 4 -9.41 -0.37 -5.44
C ILE A 4 -9.78 -1.85 -5.37
N THR A 5 -9.49 -2.56 -6.45
CA THR A 5 -9.75 -3.98 -6.57
C THR A 5 -8.79 -4.80 -5.70
N THR A 6 -9.22 -5.99 -5.27
CA THR A 6 -8.36 -6.96 -4.58
C THR A 6 -7.10 -7.31 -5.39
N ILE A 7 -7.21 -7.29 -6.73
CA ILE A 7 -6.08 -7.54 -7.63
C ILE A 7 -5.00 -6.45 -7.46
N GLN A 8 -5.40 -5.18 -7.38
CA GLN A 8 -4.48 -4.07 -7.18
C GLN A 8 -3.81 -4.15 -5.79
N LYS A 9 -4.57 -4.45 -4.73
CA LYS A 9 -4.03 -4.64 -3.37
C LYS A 9 -2.98 -5.77 -3.34
N ASN A 10 -3.28 -6.92 -3.96
CA ASN A 10 -2.37 -8.05 -4.03
C ASN A 10 -1.12 -7.76 -4.88
N LYS A 11 -1.27 -7.03 -5.99
CA LYS A 11 -0.15 -6.60 -6.82
C LYS A 11 0.77 -5.66 -6.05
N LEU A 12 0.21 -4.72 -5.29
CA LEU A 12 0.97 -3.82 -4.43
C LEU A 12 1.75 -4.59 -3.37
N LEU A 13 1.13 -5.54 -2.67
CA LEU A 13 1.83 -6.36 -1.67
C LEU A 13 3.07 -7.06 -2.23
N ARG A 14 3.00 -7.58 -3.47
CA ARG A 14 4.17 -8.16 -4.14
C ARG A 14 5.27 -7.12 -4.38
N LYS A 15 4.90 -5.92 -4.82
CA LYS A 15 5.84 -4.81 -5.03
C LYS A 15 6.50 -4.36 -3.72
N LEU A 16 5.73 -4.25 -2.64
CA LEU A 16 6.20 -3.91 -1.30
C LEU A 16 7.20 -4.95 -0.78
N ARG A 17 6.93 -6.25 -0.97
CA ARG A 17 7.88 -7.31 -0.64
C ARG A 17 9.20 -7.20 -1.41
N ASN A 18 9.15 -6.83 -2.68
CA ASN A 18 10.35 -6.63 -3.51
C ASN A 18 11.23 -5.46 -3.05
N ILE A 19 10.70 -4.56 -2.21
CA ILE A 19 11.45 -3.44 -1.59
C ILE A 19 11.63 -3.63 -0.08
N ASN A 20 11.53 -4.86 0.42
CA ASN A 20 11.69 -5.22 1.83
C ASN A 20 10.68 -4.58 2.79
N VAL A 21 9.48 -4.25 2.32
CA VAL A 21 8.35 -3.85 3.16
C VAL A 21 7.49 -5.08 3.40
N LEU A 22 7.59 -5.65 4.60
CA LEU A 22 7.08 -7.00 4.89
C LEU A 22 5.97 -7.01 5.95
N ASN A 23 5.94 -6.02 6.82
CA ASN A 23 5.01 -5.96 7.95
C ASN A 23 4.31 -4.59 8.04
N GLU A 24 3.28 -4.49 8.89
CA GLU A 24 2.50 -3.26 9.10
C GLU A 24 3.37 -2.08 9.58
N LYS A 25 4.37 -2.35 10.42
CA LYS A 25 5.29 -1.32 10.93
C LYS A 25 6.16 -0.74 9.81
N ASP A 26 6.60 -1.55 8.86
CA ASP A 26 7.32 -1.08 7.67
C ASP A 26 6.41 -0.20 6.82
N ILE A 27 5.14 -0.59 6.68
CA ILE A 27 4.13 0.17 5.93
C ILE A 27 3.86 1.53 6.59
N LEU A 28 3.72 1.58 7.92
CA LEU A 28 3.55 2.84 8.64
C LEU A 28 4.79 3.75 8.55
N ASN A 29 5.99 3.17 8.51
CA ASN A 29 7.24 3.93 8.43
C ASN A 29 7.59 4.40 7.02
N LEU A 30 6.91 3.90 5.97
CA LEU A 30 7.11 4.36 4.60
C LEU A 30 6.74 5.84 4.47
N LYS A 31 7.76 6.67 4.21
CA LYS A 31 7.56 8.09 3.94
C LYS A 31 7.16 8.30 2.48
N VAL A 32 6.26 9.24 2.23
CA VAL A 32 5.85 9.66 0.88
C VAL A 32 7.05 10.03 0.00
N TYR A 33 8.08 10.63 0.59
CA TYR A 33 9.32 10.98 -0.11
C TYR A 33 10.09 9.74 -0.60
N GLU A 34 10.12 8.65 0.18
CA GLU A 34 10.74 7.38 -0.22
C GLU A 34 9.93 6.71 -1.32
N LEU A 35 8.60 6.76 -1.23
CA LEU A 35 7.70 6.28 -2.29
C LEU A 35 7.91 7.01 -3.62
N LYS A 36 8.13 8.33 -3.58
CA LYS A 36 8.46 9.14 -4.78
C LYS A 36 9.78 8.70 -5.42
N LYS A 37 10.82 8.44 -4.62
CA LYS A 37 12.09 7.88 -5.13
C LYS A 37 11.94 6.49 -5.75
N ILE A 38 11.02 5.69 -5.23
CA ILE A 38 10.72 4.35 -5.76
C ILE A 38 9.91 4.45 -7.07
N LYS A 39 9.04 5.45 -7.21
CA LYS A 39 8.32 5.77 -8.45
C LYS A 39 9.27 6.07 -9.60
N ASP A 40 10.35 6.80 -9.34
CA ASP A 40 11.35 7.12 -10.36
C ASP A 40 12.12 5.88 -10.87
N ASN A 41 12.02 4.74 -10.17
CA ASN A 41 12.56 3.44 -10.59
C ASN A 41 11.47 2.51 -11.20
N ASP A 42 10.32 3.03 -11.60
CA ASP A 42 9.16 2.31 -12.15
C ASP A 42 8.56 1.19 -11.25
N LYS A 43 8.96 1.12 -9.98
CA LYS A 43 8.50 0.05 -9.07
C LYS A 43 7.09 0.32 -8.54
N LEU A 44 6.72 1.58 -8.28
CA LEU A 44 5.42 1.98 -7.73
C LEU A 44 4.76 3.06 -8.60
N THR A 45 3.46 2.93 -8.81
CA THR A 45 2.62 3.91 -9.53
C THR A 45 1.95 4.89 -8.55
N LEU A 46 1.31 5.95 -9.07
CA LEU A 46 0.53 6.87 -8.23
C LEU A 46 -0.62 6.14 -7.51
N ASN A 47 -1.30 5.21 -8.19
CA ASN A 47 -2.34 4.39 -7.57
C ASN A 47 -1.77 3.51 -6.46
N ASP A 48 -0.56 2.96 -6.63
CA ASP A 48 0.09 2.18 -5.58
C ASP A 48 0.33 3.04 -4.32
N ILE A 49 0.74 4.30 -4.50
CA ILE A 49 0.95 5.25 -3.39
C ILE A 49 -0.37 5.56 -2.67
N GLU A 50 -1.45 5.77 -3.42
CA GLU A 50 -2.79 6.00 -2.84
C GLU A 50 -3.27 4.79 -2.03
N ILE A 51 -3.06 3.57 -2.54
CA ILE A 51 -3.38 2.34 -1.80
C ILE A 51 -2.53 2.22 -0.53
N ILE A 52 -1.24 2.56 -0.57
CA ILE A 52 -0.37 2.57 0.62
C ILE A 52 -0.90 3.53 1.68
N TRP A 53 -1.33 4.73 1.30
CA TRP A 53 -1.95 5.69 2.22
C TRP A 53 -3.19 5.13 2.89
N LEU A 54 -4.09 4.50 2.12
CA LEU A 54 -5.29 3.89 2.68
C LEU A 54 -4.95 2.71 3.60
N MET A 55 -3.90 1.95 3.28
CA MET A 55 -3.39 0.89 4.17
C MET A 55 -2.84 1.47 5.47
N GLN A 56 -2.11 2.58 5.44
CA GLN A 56 -1.62 3.26 6.64
C GLN A 56 -2.78 3.70 7.53
N GLU A 57 -3.80 4.36 6.95
CA GLU A 57 -5.00 4.72 7.70
C GLU A 57 -5.71 3.50 8.30
N ALA A 58 -5.83 2.41 7.54
CA ALA A 58 -6.47 1.18 8.00
C ALA A 58 -5.68 0.49 9.13
N ILE A 59 -4.34 0.52 9.07
CA ILE A 59 -3.48 0.03 10.16
C ILE A 59 -3.70 0.88 11.42
N GLU A 60 -3.69 2.20 11.30
CA GLU A 60 -3.92 3.11 12.44
C GLU A 60 -5.31 2.91 13.07
N LYS A 61 -6.33 2.66 12.24
CA LYS A 61 -7.70 2.34 12.68
C LYS A 61 -7.87 0.89 13.15
N LYS A 62 -6.82 0.06 13.09
CA LYS A 62 -6.86 -1.40 13.36
C LYS A 62 -7.89 -2.15 12.49
N SER A 63 -8.17 -1.63 11.31
CA SER A 63 -9.14 -2.15 10.33
C SER A 63 -8.44 -2.63 9.06
N LEU A 64 -7.15 -3.01 9.13
CA LEU A 64 -6.41 -3.47 7.94
C LEU A 64 -7.04 -4.73 7.35
N LEU A 65 -7.50 -5.65 8.20
CA LEU A 65 -8.17 -6.86 7.72
C LEU A 65 -9.43 -6.50 6.93
N ASP A 66 -10.25 -5.60 7.47
CA ASP A 66 -11.45 -5.07 6.80
C ASP A 66 -11.07 -4.42 5.46
N PHE A 67 -10.00 -3.64 5.42
CA PHE A 67 -9.50 -3.04 4.18
C PHE A 67 -9.19 -4.08 3.09
N PHE A 68 -8.74 -5.28 3.44
CA PHE A 68 -8.49 -6.35 2.46
C PHE A 68 -9.73 -7.20 2.14
N THR A 69 -10.65 -7.33 3.09
CA THR A 69 -11.87 -8.15 2.96
C THR A 69 -13.07 -7.39 2.43
N ASP A 70 -13.04 -6.05 2.37
CA ASP A 70 -14.11 -5.23 1.83
C ASP A 70 -14.26 -5.52 0.33
N GLN A 71 -15.15 -6.48 0.04
CA GLN A 71 -15.67 -6.88 -1.25
C GLN A 71 -17.12 -6.37 -1.33
N SER A 72 -17.28 -5.06 -1.42
CA SER A 72 -18.59 -4.42 -1.51
C SER A 72 -18.69 -3.62 -2.81
#